data_AF-A0A248K7Y0-F1
#
_entry.id   AF-A0A248K7Y0-F1
#
_cell.length_a   1.000
_cell.length_b   1.000
_cell.length_c   1.000
_cell.angle_alpha   90.00
_cell.angle_beta   90.00
_cell.angle_gamma   90.00
#
_symmetry.space_group_name_H-M   'P 1'
#
loop_
_entity.id
_entity.type
_entity.pdbx_description
1 polymer ?
#
loop_
_entity_poly.entity_id
_entity_poly.type
_entity_poly.pdbx_seq_one_letter_code
_entity_poly.pdbx_strand_id
1 'polypeptide(L)' 'MPHYPPARELFDFRAFNRSAEALQALLLLDKARVGLIWGEEFGPEGYGFERVNFGCPRTVLADGLSHIRAALSSLR' A
#
# COMPACT_ATOMS: atom_id res chain seq x y z
N MET A 1 20.96 -11.25 1.50
CA MET A 1 20.20 -9.98 1.38
C MET A 1 18.87 -10.33 0.73
N PRO A 2 17.72 -10.11 1.37
CA PRO A 2 16.45 -10.31 0.69
C PRO A 2 16.46 -9.40 -0.54
N HIS A 3 16.28 -9.98 -1.71
CA HIS A 3 16.15 -9.22 -2.95
C HIS A 3 14.88 -8.39 -2.81
N TYR A 4 15.02 -7.10 -2.52
CA TYR A 4 13.90 -6.17 -2.54
C TYR A 4 13.35 -6.19 -3.97
N PRO A 5 12.03 -6.38 -4.17
CA PRO A 5 11.48 -6.46 -5.52
C PRO A 5 11.79 -5.15 -6.26
N PRO A 6 12.02 -5.21 -7.58
CA PRO A 6 12.31 -4.02 -8.36
C PRO A 6 11.21 -2.97 -8.13
N ALA A 7 11.61 -1.71 -7.94
CA ALA A 7 10.78 -0.58 -7.47
C ALA A 7 9.45 -0.34 -8.21
N ARG A 8 9.22 -1.02 -9.34
CA ARG A 8 8.02 -0.97 -10.17
C ARG A 8 6.72 -1.46 -9.49
N GLU A 9 6.81 -2.19 -8.38
CA GLU A 9 5.63 -2.71 -7.66
C GLU A 9 5.40 -2.06 -6.29
N LEU A 10 6.23 -1.07 -5.93
CA LEU A 10 6.20 -0.41 -4.64
C LEU A 10 5.55 0.97 -4.75
N PHE A 11 4.63 1.23 -3.84
CA PHE A 11 4.01 2.53 -3.67
C PHE A 11 4.63 3.22 -2.46
N ASP A 12 5.05 4.47 -2.62
CA ASP A 12 5.62 5.30 -1.56
C ASP A 12 4.50 6.06 -0.84
N PHE A 13 4.28 5.73 0.44
CA PHE A 13 3.27 6.36 1.28
C PHE A 13 3.86 7.38 2.27
N ARG A 14 5.18 7.63 2.25
CA ARG A 14 5.84 8.53 3.21
C ARG A 14 5.29 9.96 3.15
N ALA A 15 4.81 10.39 1.98
CA ALA A 15 4.18 11.69 1.77
C ALA A 15 2.90 11.90 2.62
N PHE A 16 2.25 10.84 3.10
CA PHE A 16 1.05 10.95 3.92
C PHE A 16 1.31 11.18 5.42
N ASN A 17 2.58 11.08 5.85
CA ASN A 17 3.01 11.34 7.23
C ASN A 17 2.13 10.63 8.28
N ARG A 18 1.99 9.31 8.14
CA ARG A 18 1.25 8.42 9.04
C ARG A 18 2.14 7.26 9.46
N SER A 19 1.87 6.66 10.62
CA SER A 19 2.53 5.41 11.01
C SER A 19 2.04 4.26 10.14
N ALA A 20 2.83 3.18 10.08
CA ALA A 20 2.47 1.96 9.34
C ALA A 20 1.13 1.39 9.83
N GLU A 21 0.90 1.38 11.15
CA GLU A 21 -0.35 0.89 11.76
C GLU A 21 -1.55 1.74 11.36
N ALA A 22 -1.37 3.07 11.29
CA ALA A 22 -2.44 3.98 10.87
C ALA A 22 -2.78 3.83 9.38
N LEU A 23 -1.77 3.65 8.52
CA LEU A 23 -1.96 3.34 7.10
C LEU A 23 -2.65 1.99 6.91
N GLN A 24 -2.21 0.98 7.66
CA GLN A 24 -2.79 -0.35 7.65
C GLN A 24 -4.25 -0.35 8.09
N ALA A 25 -4.60 0.35 9.17
CA ALA A 25 -5.98 0.49 9.61
C ALA A 25 -6.85 1.19 8.54
N LEU A 26 -6.36 2.29 7.94
CA LEU A 26 -7.08 3.02 6.91
C LEU A 26 -7.34 2.17 5.65
N LEU A 27 -6.32 1.44 5.20
CA LEU A 27 -6.35 0.69 3.94
C LEU A 27 -7.07 -0.66 4.07
N LEU A 28 -6.84 -1.42 5.15
CA LEU A 28 -7.48 -2.72 5.36
C LEU A 28 -8.90 -2.61 5.93
N LEU A 29 -9.07 -1.81 6.98
CA LEU A 29 -10.25 -1.93 7.85
C LEU A 29 -11.26 -0.81 7.63
N ASP A 30 -10.80 0.42 7.42
CA ASP A 30 -11.67 1.57 7.65
C ASP A 30 -12.26 2.19 6.36
N LYS A 31 -11.54 2.15 5.23
CA LYS A 31 -11.97 2.83 3.99
C LYS A 31 -11.70 2.08 2.69
N ALA A 32 -10.49 1.57 2.47
CA ALA A 32 -10.15 1.02 1.14
C ALA A 32 -10.49 -0.47 0.98
N ARG A 33 -10.54 -1.24 2.07
CA ARG A 33 -10.78 -2.69 2.06
C ARG A 33 -9.81 -3.44 1.12
N VAL A 34 -8.55 -3.02 1.10
CA VAL A 34 -7.49 -3.65 0.30
C VAL A 34 -6.41 -4.23 1.20
N GLY A 35 -5.97 -5.45 0.86
CA GLY A 35 -4.76 -6.03 1.43
C GLY A 35 -3.55 -5.68 0.58
N LEU A 36 -2.63 -4.91 1.15
CA LEU A 36 -1.30 -4.68 0.59
C LEU A 36 -0.27 -5.55 1.31
N ILE A 37 0.91 -5.68 0.71
CA ILE A 37 2.04 -6.36 1.32
C ILE A 37 2.95 -5.28 1.94
N TRP A 38 3.16 -5.40 3.24
CA TRP A 38 3.76 -4.36 4.06
C TRP A 38 5.28 -4.33 3.94
N GLY A 39 5.85 -3.17 3.62
CA GLY A 39 7.28 -3.02 3.39
C GLY A 39 8.13 -3.33 4.63
N GLU A 40 7.57 -3.12 5.81
CA GLU A 40 8.21 -3.40 7.11
C GLU A 40 8.57 -4.89 7.27
N GLU A 41 7.85 -5.80 6.60
CA GLU A 41 8.17 -7.24 6.58
C GLU A 41 9.53 -7.54 5.94
N PHE A 42 10.08 -6.60 5.15
CA PHE A 42 11.36 -6.74 4.44
C PHE A 42 12.54 -6.01 5.13
N GLY A 43 12.29 -5.38 6.28
CA GLY A 43 13.30 -4.68 7.08
C GLY A 43 13.24 -3.15 7.00
N PRO A 44 14.18 -2.44 7.65
CA PRO A 44 14.17 -0.98 7.79
C PRO A 44 14.05 -0.18 6.48
N GLU A 45 14.61 -0.71 5.40
CA GLU A 45 14.59 -0.08 4.08
C GLU A 45 13.18 -0.06 3.45
N GLY A 46 12.28 -0.93 3.91
CA GLY A 46 10.92 -1.03 3.38
C GLY A 46 9.91 -0.12 4.07
N TYR A 47 10.28 0.60 5.13
CA TYR A 47 9.34 1.42 5.88
C TYR A 47 8.72 2.53 5.02
N GLY A 48 7.39 2.60 5.07
CA GLY A 48 6.61 3.57 4.30
C GLY A 48 6.43 3.22 2.82
N PHE A 49 6.79 1.99 2.41
CA PHE A 49 6.50 1.46 1.09
C PHE A 49 5.59 0.24 1.16
N GLU A 50 4.60 0.18 0.28
CA GLU A 50 3.69 -0.97 0.20
C GLU A 50 3.73 -1.61 -1.17
N ARG A 51 3.71 -2.94 -1.24
CA ARG A 51 3.69 -3.67 -2.51
C ARG A 51 2.26 -4.02 -2.93
N VAL A 52 1.95 -3.75 -4.20
CA VAL A 52 0.69 -4.14 -4.84
C VAL A 52 0.91 -5.41 -5.67
N ASN A 53 -0.02 -6.37 -5.58
CA ASN A 53 0.00 -7.55 -6.43
C ASN A 53 -0.69 -7.27 -7.79
N PHE A 54 0.12 -7.14 -8.84
CA PHE A 54 -0.37 -6.93 -10.22
C PHE A 54 -0.82 -8.23 -10.93
N GLY A 55 -0.62 -9.40 -10.31
CA GLY A 55 -1.05 -10.70 -10.82
C GLY A 55 -2.54 -10.99 -10.67
N CYS A 56 -3.39 -9.97 -10.83
CA CYS A 56 -4.85 -10.06 -10.75
C CYS A 56 -5.52 -9.48 -12.00
N PRO A 57 -6.82 -9.78 -12.26
CA PRO A 57 -7.53 -9.18 -13.38
C PRO A 57 -7.48 -7.65 -13.34
N ARG A 58 -7.38 -7.01 -14.52
CA ARG A 58 -7.27 -5.54 -14.63
C ARG A 58 -8.42 -4.80 -13.94
N THR A 59 -9.62 -5.38 -13.95
CA THR A 59 -10.79 -4.84 -13.25
C THR A 59 -10.59 -4.82 -11.75
N VAL A 60 -10.13 -5.92 -11.15
CA VAL A 60 -9.83 -6.03 -9.72
C VAL A 60 -8.75 -5.02 -9.30
N LEU A 61 -7.68 -4.91 -10.10
CA LEU A 61 -6.62 -3.94 -9.86
C LEU A 61 -7.16 -2.50 -9.91
N ALA A 62 -7.96 -2.17 -10.92
CA ALA A 62 -8.53 -0.83 -11.08
C ALA A 62 -9.46 -0.46 -9.91
N ASP A 63 -10.30 -1.39 -9.46
CA ASP A 63 -11.21 -1.20 -8.33
C ASP A 63 -10.43 -0.97 -7.03
N GLY A 64 -9.42 -1.82 -6.77
CA GLY A 64 -8.55 -1.67 -5.59
C GLY A 64 -7.81 -0.33 -5.56
N LEU A 65 -7.25 0.10 -6.70
CA LEU A 65 -6.59 1.41 -6.82
C LEU A 65 -7.59 2.57 -6.60
N SER A 66 -8.82 2.44 -7.07
CA SER A 66 -9.87 3.45 -6.86
C SER A 66 -10.22 3.58 -5.37
N HIS A 67 -10.32 2.46 -4.65
CA HIS A 67 -10.55 2.46 -3.20
C HIS A 67 -9.40 3.07 -2.42
N ILE A 68 -8.14 2.74 -2.76
CA ILE A 68 -6.94 3.34 -2.16
C ILE A 68 -7.00 4.86 -2.33
N ARG A 69 -7.23 5.34 -3.56
CA ARG A 69 -7.35 6.77 -3.85
C ARG A 69 -8.44 7.44 -3.01
N ALA A 70 -9.62 6.82 -2.90
CA ALA A 70 -10.73 7.36 -2.11
C ALA A 70 -10.37 7.47 -0.62
N ALA A 71 -9.75 6.43 -0.04
CA ALA A 71 -9.30 6.43 1.35
C ALA A 71 -8.24 7.52 1.61
N LEU A 72 -7.22 7.61 0.76
CA LEU A 72 -6.17 8.63 0.89
C LEU A 72 -6.69 10.05 0.69
N SER A 73 -7.69 10.24 -0.18
CA SER A 73 -8.33 11.55 -0.37
C SER A 73 -9.07 12.05 0.88
N SER A 74 -9.40 11.15 1.82
CA SER A 74 -10.00 11.52 3.11
C SER A 74 -8.99 12.01 4.14
N LEU A 75 -7.68 11.86 3.87
CA LEU A 75 -6.58 12.34 4.73
C LEU A 75 -6.22 13.82 4.49
N ARG A 76 -7.00 14.54 3.67
CA ARG A 76 -6.82 15.99 3.45
C ARG A 76 -6.85 16.78 4.75
#